data_AF-A0AAW9DMN3-F1
#
_entry.id   AF-A0AAW9DMN3-F1
#
_cell.length_a   1.000
_cell.length_b   1.000
_cell.length_c   1.000
_cell.angle_alpha   90.00
_cell.angle_beta   90.00
_cell.angle_gamma   90.00
#
_symmetry.space_group_name_H-M   'P 1'
#
loop_
_entity.id
_entity.type
_entity.pdbx_description
1 polymer ?
#
loop_
_entity_poly.entity_id
_entity_poly.type
_entity_poly.pdbx_seq_one_letter_code
_entity_poly.pdbx_strand_id
1 'polypeptide(L)' 'MEAISGSAFTALLRQADVSQAGFARLSGVSPRQVNKWCRDRAAVPRWATMLALALQELSVETLTILYDELTTAVARP' A
#
# COMPACT_ATOMS: atom_id res chain seq x y z
N MET A 1 -10.29 0.22 13.60
CA MET A 1 -9.26 -0.65 13.00
C MET A 1 -8.05 -0.54 13.88
N GLU A 2 -7.70 -1.62 14.56
CA GLU A 2 -6.53 -1.67 15.45
C GLU A 2 -5.23 -1.66 14.63
N ALA A 3 -4.12 -1.30 15.28
CA ALA A 3 -2.80 -1.36 14.65
C ALA A 3 -2.43 -2.82 14.36
N ILE A 4 -2.00 -3.10 13.12
CA ILE A 4 -1.57 -4.44 12.73
C ILE A 4 -0.05 -4.61 12.95
N SER A 5 0.39 -5.85 13.20
CA SER A 5 1.81 -6.16 13.23
C SER A 5 2.45 -6.06 11.84
N GLY A 6 3.77 -5.93 11.81
CA GLY A 6 4.57 -5.97 10.60
C GLY A 6 4.48 -7.30 9.86
N SER A 7 4.34 -8.41 10.59
CA SER A 7 4.08 -9.72 10.01
C SER A 7 2.72 -9.80 9.33
N ALA A 8 1.66 -9.25 9.95
CA ALA A 8 0.33 -9.17 9.36
C ALA A 8 0.36 -8.27 8.11
N PHE A 9 1.02 -7.12 8.17
CA PHE A 9 1.17 -6.24 7.01
C PHE A 9 1.94 -6.93 5.86
N THR A 10 2.99 -7.68 6.17
CA THR A 10 3.73 -8.46 5.16
C THR A 10 2.85 -9.53 4.52
N ALA A 11 1.97 -10.18 5.29
CA ALA A 11 1.01 -11.13 4.75
C ALA A 11 0.01 -10.46 3.80
N LEU A 12 -0.47 -9.25 4.14
CA LEU A 12 -1.37 -8.50 3.26
C LEU A 12 -0.73 -8.21 1.90
N LEU A 13 0.52 -7.73 1.90
CA LEU A 13 1.26 -7.46 0.67
C LEU A 13 1.47 -8.72 -0.17
N ARG A 14 1.80 -9.86 0.47
CA ARG A 14 1.97 -11.14 -0.21
C ARG A 14 0.66 -11.66 -0.82
N GLN A 15 -0.46 -11.51 -0.13
CA GLN A 15 -1.78 -11.90 -0.64
C GLN A 15 -2.20 -11.07 -1.85
N ALA A 16 -1.81 -9.80 -1.88
CA ALA A 16 -2.00 -8.91 -3.02
C ALA A 16 -0.99 -9.12 -4.17
N ASP A 17 -0.05 -10.06 -4.04
CA ASP A 17 1.10 -10.23 -4.95
C ASP A 17 1.92 -8.94 -5.17
N VAL A 18 2.03 -8.11 -4.12
CA VAL A 18 2.77 -6.85 -4.14
C VAL A 18 4.06 -6.97 -3.34
N SER A 19 5.19 -6.67 -4.00
CA SER A 19 6.47 -6.54 -3.28
C SER A 19 6.53 -5.25 -2.43
N GLN A 20 7.37 -5.22 -1.39
CA GLN A 20 7.59 -3.99 -0.59
C GLN A 20 8.01 -2.79 -1.47
N ALA A 21 8.82 -3.04 -2.50
CA ALA A 21 9.24 -2.01 -3.45
C ALA A 21 8.11 -1.57 -4.40
N GLY A 22 7.20 -2.49 -4.76
CA GLY A 22 5.99 -2.17 -5.51
C GLY A 22 5.05 -1.30 -4.67
N PHE A 23 4.77 -1.70 -3.43
CA PHE A 23 3.96 -0.93 -2.50
C PHE A 23 4.55 0.47 -2.24
N ALA A 24 5.86 0.56 -2.06
CA ALA A 24 6.58 1.83 -1.89
C ALA A 24 6.36 2.77 -3.10
N ARG A 25 6.49 2.26 -4.32
CA ARG A 25 6.21 3.04 -5.54
C ARG A 25 4.77 3.51 -5.63
N LEU A 26 3.82 2.60 -5.39
CA LEU A 26 2.38 2.89 -5.42
C LEU A 26 1.95 3.95 -4.40
N SER A 27 2.50 3.88 -3.18
CA SER A 27 2.13 4.77 -2.08
C SER A 27 2.97 6.05 -1.98
N GLY A 28 4.03 6.19 -2.79
CA GLY A 28 5.00 7.28 -2.69
C GLY A 28 5.90 7.24 -1.45
N VAL A 29 5.82 6.19 -0.63
CA VAL A 29 6.64 6.04 0.58
C VAL A 29 7.96 5.33 0.25
N SER A 30 9.05 5.70 0.92
CA SER A 30 10.35 5.05 0.67
C SER A 30 10.32 3.54 0.98
N PRO A 31 11.03 2.69 0.20
CA PRO A 31 11.15 1.25 0.49
C PRO A 31 11.71 0.96 1.89
N ARG A 32 12.60 1.83 2.41
CA ARG A 32 13.16 1.71 3.76
C ARG A 32 12.07 1.86 4.83
N GLN A 33 11.11 2.76 4.62
CA GLN A 33 10.02 2.96 5.56
C GLN A 33 9.05 1.77 5.54
N VAL A 34 8.73 1.24 4.36
CA VAL A 34 7.94 0.00 4.22
C VAL A 34 8.64 -1.17 4.93
N ASN A 35 9.96 -1.29 4.77
CA ASN A 35 10.73 -2.32 5.46
C ASN A 35 10.67 -2.20 6.99
N LYS A 36 10.73 -0.96 7.53
CA LYS A 36 10.57 -0.74 8.98
C LYS A 36 9.21 -1.23 9.48
N TRP A 37 8.14 -0.99 8.73
CA TRP A 37 6.81 -1.50 9.05
C TRP A 37 6.77 -3.03 9.06
N CYS A 38 7.25 -3.67 8.00
CA CYS A 38 7.28 -5.14 7.91
C CYS A 38 8.15 -5.82 8.99
N ARG A 39 9.09 -5.09 9.60
CA ARG A 39 10.01 -5.58 10.64
C ARG A 39 9.62 -5.14 12.06
N ASP A 40 8.42 -4.58 12.24
CA ASP A 40 7.94 -4.04 13.53
C ASP A 40 8.89 -2.97 14.13
N ARG A 41 9.69 -2.31 13.29
CA ARG A 41 10.58 -1.20 13.69
C ARG A 41 9.89 0.17 13.62
N ALA A 42 8.67 0.20 13.09
CA ALA A 42 7.77 1.34 13.08
C ALA A 42 6.34 0.83 12.97
N ALA A 43 5.39 1.50 13.61
CA ALA A 43 3.98 1.18 13.48
C ALA A 43 3.50 1.34 12.02
N VAL A 44 2.66 0.42 11.57
CA VAL A 44 2.00 0.49 10.25
C VAL A 44 0.90 1.55 10.32
N PRO A 45 0.95 2.62 9.50
CA PRO A 45 -0.12 3.60 9.46
C PRO A 45 -1.42 2.97 8.95
N ARG A 46 -2.56 3.41 9.49
CA ARG A 46 -3.88 2.88 9.11
C ARG A 46 -4.16 2.99 7.61
N TRP A 47 -3.74 4.07 6.97
CA TRP A 47 -3.90 4.24 5.52
C TRP A 47 -3.11 3.18 4.72
N ALA A 48 -1.93 2.77 5.20
CA ALA A 48 -1.12 1.76 4.52
C ALA A 48 -1.78 0.38 4.62
N THR A 49 -2.38 0.06 5.78
CA THR A 49 -3.21 -1.14 5.95
C THR A 49 -4.41 -1.13 5.00
N MET A 50 -5.14 -0.02 4.91
CA MET A 50 -6.30 0.10 4.01
C MET A 50 -5.89 -0.07 2.53
N LEU A 51 -4.76 0.53 2.13
CA LEU A 51 -4.25 0.36 0.78
C LEU A 51 -3.84 -1.08 0.49
N ALA A 52 -3.14 -1.74 1.42
CA ALA A 52 -2.76 -3.14 1.25
C ALA A 52 -3.97 -4.09 1.16
N LEU A 53 -5.05 -3.81 1.89
CA LEU A 53 -6.32 -4.54 1.77
C LEU A 53 -6.99 -4.28 0.41
N ALA A 54 -7.03 -3.02 -0.04
CA ALA A 54 -7.59 -2.67 -1.34
C ALA A 54 -6.84 -3.36 -2.51
N LEU A 55 -5.51 -3.48 -2.39
CA LEU A 55 -4.66 -4.20 -3.35
C LEU A 55 -4.94 -5.71 -3.41
N GLN A 56 -5.64 -6.31 -2.44
CA GLN A 56 -6.05 -7.72 -2.52
C GLN A 56 -7.27 -7.91 -3.42
N GLU A 57 -8.18 -6.96 -3.39
CA GLU A 57 -9.46 -7.01 -4.11
C GLU A 57 -9.34 -6.46 -5.54
N LEU A 58 -8.36 -5.57 -5.77
CA LEU A 58 -8.15 -4.90 -7.04
C LEU A 58 -6.81 -5.32 -7.63
N SER A 59 -6.79 -5.71 -8.90
CA SER A 59 -5.51 -5.90 -9.59
C SER A 59 -4.70 -4.60 -9.56
N VAL A 60 -3.37 -4.71 -9.49
CA VAL A 60 -2.46 -3.55 -9.52
C VAL A 60 -2.74 -2.66 -10.74
N GLU A 61 -3.14 -3.25 -11.87
CA GLU A 61 -3.58 -2.54 -13.06
C GLU A 61 -4.84 -1.71 -12.81
N THR A 62 -5.85 -2.28 -12.16
CA THR A 62 -7.10 -1.57 -11.82
C THR A 62 -6.83 -0.37 -10.90
N LEU A 63 -5.94 -0.54 -9.92
CA LEU A 63 -5.55 0.56 -9.03
C LEU A 63 -4.71 1.63 -9.73
N THR A 64 -3.89 1.24 -10.70
CA THR A 64 -3.13 2.20 -11.51
C THR A 64 -4.07 3.03 -12.38
N ILE A 65 -5.07 2.41 -12.99
CA ILE A 65 -6.11 3.09 -13.76
C ILE A 65 -6.88 4.07 -12.86
N LEU A 66 -7.35 3.62 -11.70
CA LEU A 66 -8.07 4.47 -10.75
C LEU A 66 -7.22 5.64 -10.22
N TYR A 67 -5.93 5.41 -9.98
CA TYR A 67 -5.01 6.47 -9.57
C TYR A 67 -4.86 7.53 -10.67
N ASP A 68 -4.69 7.11 -11.92
CA ASP A 68 -4.58 8.02 -13.06
C ASP A 68 -5.89 8.79 -13.31
N GLU A 69 -7.04 8.14 -13.16
CA GLU A 69 -8.34 8.80 -13.20
C GLU A 69 -8.51 9.86 -12.10
N LEU A 70 -8.08 9.55 -10.87
CA LEU A 70 -8.16 10.47 -9.74
C LEU A 70 -7.20 11.66 -9.89
N THR A 71 -5.96 11.44 -10.33
CA THR A 71 -5.02 12.54 -10.59
C THR A 71 -5.52 13.44 -11.72
N THR A 72 -6.12 12.87 -12.75
CA THR A 72 -6.71 13.63 -13.87
C THR A 72 -7.96 14.39 -13.44
N ALA A 73 -8.82 13.79 -12.60
CA ALA A 73 -10.01 14.44 -12.07
C ALA A 73 -9.69 15.61 -11.13
N VAL A 74 -8.63 15.48 -10.32
CA VAL A 74 -8.14 16.55 -9.43
C VAL A 74 -7.40 17.65 -10.21
N ALA A 75 -6.80 17.34 -11.36
CA ALA A 75 -6.10 18.29 -12.21
C ALA A 75 -7.00 19.12 -13.13
N ARG A 76 -8.31 18.79 -13.22
CA ARG A 76 -9.28 19.61 -13.95
C ARG A 76 -9.86 20.69 -13.02
N PRO A 77 -9.68 21.99 -13.32
CA PRO A 77 -10.35 23.07 -12.59
C PRO A 77 -11.86 23.07 -12.81
#